data_AF-X0YBP2-F1
#
_entry.id   AF-X0YBP2-F1
#
_cell.length_a   1.000
_cell.length_b   1.000
_cell.length_c   1.000
_cell.angle_alpha   90.00
_cell.angle_beta   90.00
_cell.angle_gamma   90.00
#
_symmetry.space_group_name_H-M   'P 1'
#
loop_
_entity.id
_entity.type
_entity.pdbx_description
1 polymer ?
#
loop_
_entity_poly.entity_id
_entity_poly.type
_entity_poly.pdbx_seq_one_letter_code
_entity_poly.pdbx_strand_id
1 'polypeptide(L)' 'MSDVVRRILEALQAEPTFLCALATVTEDGRPSVRTMRATIDDDLTIRCPT' A
#
# COMPACT_ATOMS: atom_id res chain seq x y z
N MET A 1 18.22 -10.60 -5.96
CA MET A 1 17.07 -9.70 -5.67
C MET A 1 17.52 -8.28 -6.03
N SER A 2 16.69 -7.47 -6.69
CA SER A 2 17.10 -6.11 -7.06
C SER A 2 17.16 -5.20 -5.83
N ASP A 3 18.04 -4.20 -5.85
CA ASP A 3 18.16 -3.22 -4.75
C ASP A 3 16.85 -2.48 -4.48
N VAL A 4 16.03 -2.28 -5.52
CA VAL A 4 14.71 -1.64 -5.41
C VAL A 4 13.78 -2.48 -4.55
N VAL A 5 13.68 -3.79 -4.82
CA VAL A 5 12.82 -4.70 -4.05
C VAL A 5 13.26 -4.75 -2.59
N ARG A 6 14.58 -4.84 -2.34
CA ARG A 6 15.12 -4.84 -0.98
C ARG A 6 14.72 -3.57 -0.22
N ARG A 7 14.89 -2.39 -0.82
CA ARG A 7 14.55 -1.11 -0.19
C ARG A 7 13.05 -0.95 0.09
N ILE A 8 12.19 -1.47 -0.79
CA ILE A 8 10.74 -1.44 -0.58
C ILE A 8 10.36 -2.32 0.63
N LEU A 9 10.91 -3.53 0.71
CA LEU A 9 10.65 -4.43 1.84
C LEU A 9 11.15 -3.86 3.16
N GLU A 10 12.36 -3.27 3.18
CA GLU A 10 12.91 -2.60 4.35
C GLU A 10 11.99 -1.45 4.83
N ALA A 11 11.46 -0.65 3.91
CA ALA A 11 10.55 0.45 4.25
C ALA A 11 9.21 -0.06 4.80
N LEU A 12 8.63 -1.10 4.19
CA LEU A 12 7.36 -1.68 4.62
C LEU A 12 7.47 -2.40 5.97
N GLN A 13 8.60 -3.06 6.24
CA GLN A 13 8.85 -3.75 7.52
C GLN A 13 9.15 -2.79 8.67
N ALA A 14 9.71 -1.61 8.40
CA ALA A 14 10.02 -0.62 9.43
C ALA A 14 8.76 -0.02 10.08
N GLU A 15 7.64 0.03 9.35
CA GLU A 15 6.40 0.62 9.82
C GLU A 15 5.19 -0.26 9.40
N PRO A 16 4.79 -1.25 10.22
CA PRO A 16 3.73 -2.19 9.87
C PRO A 16 2.37 -1.55 9.64
N THR A 17 2.17 -0.32 10.15
CA THR A 17 0.97 0.50 9.94
C THR A 17 1.38 1.83 9.34
N PHE A 18 1.04 2.09 8.07
CA PHE A 18 1.49 3.27 7.34
C PHE A 18 0.33 4.01 6.66
N LEU A 19 0.54 5.28 6.32
CA LEU A 19 -0.40 6.06 5.52
C LEU A 19 -0.17 5.78 4.03
N CYS A 20 -1.20 5.39 3.30
CA CYS A 20 -1.13 5.12 1.87
C CYS A 20 -2.19 5.92 1.09
N ALA A 21 -1.92 6.15 -0.19
CA ALA A 21 -2.89 6.68 -1.15
C ALA A 21 -3.40 5.53 -2.03
N LEU A 22 -4.67 5.16 -1.88
CA LEU A 22 -5.32 4.15 -2.68
C LEU A 22 -5.91 4.79 -3.94
N ALA A 23 -5.29 4.50 -5.09
CA ALA A 23 -5.80 4.88 -6.40
C ALA A 23 -6.76 3.80 -6.93
N THR A 24 -7.95 4.23 -7.37
CA THR A 24 -9.02 3.38 -7.89
C THR A 24 -9.61 3.99 -9.15
N VAL A 25 -10.37 3.19 -9.89
CA VAL A 25 -11.21 3.66 -10.99
C VAL A 25 -12.66 3.50 -10.57
N THR A 26 -13.45 4.56 -10.65
CA THR A 26 -14.89 4.55 -10.36
C THR A 26 -15.66 3.77 -11.43
N GLU A 27 -16.91 3.43 -11.16
CA GLU A 27 -17.76 2.69 -12.11
C GLU A 27 -17.92 3.41 -13.46
N ASP A 28 -17.90 4.75 -13.46
CA ASP A 28 -17.94 5.58 -14.67
C ASP A 28 -16.56 5.81 -15.32
N GLY A 29 -15.53 5.09 -14.88
CA GLY A 29 -14.21 5.08 -15.50
C GLY A 29 -13.30 6.25 -15.08
N ARG A 30 -13.65 7.03 -14.04
CA ARG A 30 -12.84 8.16 -13.60
C ARG A 30 -11.80 7.72 -12.55
N PRO A 31 -10.61 8.34 -12.53
CA PRO A 31 -9.64 8.11 -11.47
C PRO A 31 -10.15 8.70 -10.14
N SER A 32 -9.93 7.97 -9.06
CA SER A 32 -10.20 8.43 -7.69
C SER A 32 -9.05 8.04 -6.77
N VAL A 33 -8.62 8.95 -5.91
CA VAL A 33 -7.54 8.74 -4.96
C VAL A 33 -8.03 9.11 -3.56
N ARG A 34 -7.80 8.23 -2.60
CA ARG A 34 -8.10 8.48 -1.18
C ARG A 34 -6.93 8.07 -0.31
N THR A 35 -6.68 8.85 0.74
CA THR A 35 -5.63 8.56 1.71
C THR A 35 -6.21 7.78 2.89
N MET A 36 -5.54 6.71 3.31
CA MET A 36 -5.99 5.85 4.41
C MET A 36 -4.82 5.20 5.14
N ARG A 37 -5.07 4.72 6.36
CA ARG A 37 -4.11 3.86 7.06
C ARG A 37 -4.23 2.44 6.52
N ALA A 38 -3.10 1.81 6.26
CA ALA A 38 -3.01 0.41 5.85
C ALA A 38 -2.05 -0.34 6.77
N THR A 39 -2.20 -1.67 6.79
CA THR A 39 -1.29 -2.59 7.48
C THR A 39 -0.72 -3.60 6.50
N ILE A 40 0.51 -4.04 6.71
CA ILE A 40 1.13 -5.13 5.94
C ILE A 40 1.22 -6.40 6.78
N ASP A 41 0.76 -7.52 6.23
CA ASP A 41 0.85 -8.84 6.84
C ASP A 41 2.21 -9.50 6.55
N ASP A 42 2.52 -10.60 7.24
CA ASP A 42 3.77 -11.36 7.08
C ASP A 42 3.98 -11.92 5.66
N ASP A 43 2.88 -12.15 4.92
CA ASP A 43 2.88 -12.60 3.52
C ASP A 43 2.99 -11.45 2.52
N LEU A 44 3.23 -10.22 2.99
CA LEU A 44 3.28 -8.96 2.24
C LEU A 44 1.94 -8.49 1.67
N THR A 45 0.82 -9.09 2.10
CA THR A 45 -0.51 -8.57 1.77
C THR A 45 -0.74 -7.23 2.46
N ILE A 46 -1.15 -6.21 1.70
CA ILE A 46 -1.52 -4.90 2.24
C ILE A 46 -3.03 -4.88 2.51
N ARG A 47 -3.42 -4.72 3.77
CA ARG A 47 -4.81 -4.54 4.19
C ARG A 47 -5.16 -3.06 4.28
N CYS A 48 -6.12 -2.64 3.48
CA CYS A 48 -6.67 -1.30 3.45
C CYS A 48 -8.15 -1.35 3.92
N PRO A 49 -8.47 -0.94 5.16
CA PRO A 49 -9.86 -0.89 5.63
C PRO A 49 -10.67 0.09 4.76
N THR A 50 -11.87 -0.33 4.34
CA THR A 50 -12.81 0.46 3.54
C THR A 50 -13.62 1.43 4.38
#